data_AF-A0AAN6IJH3-F1
#
_entry.id   AF-A0AAN6IJH3-F1
#
_cell.length_a   1.000
_cell.length_b   1.000
_cell.length_c   1.000
_cell.angle_alpha   90.00
_cell.angle_beta   90.00
_cell.angle_gamma   90.00
#
_symmetry.space_group_name_H-M   'P 1'
#
loop_
_entity.id
_entity.type
_entity.pdbx_description
1 polymer ?
#
loop_
_entity_poly.entity_id
_entity_poly.type
_entity_poly.pdbx_seq_one_letter_code
_entity_poly.pdbx_strand_id
1 'polypeptide(L)'
;PDYDDLDYDDRYEEWKENRLFAEPQPERFVAPERQMTPYSLRGRRLQAICKMSNIRLTPEQPEYEGGSWHVEAMANERIVATGIYYYDVENITESTLNFRESVEEYSDYKRDDHDGVNRAYGVYDDKYDDRVLLVQNIGGVQAKNGRCVVFPNVYQHQVSGFKLADPTKPGHRNILAFFFIDPTTRIPSTEIVPPQQREWWSETVMEQGALGRLPSLVKEKIGKYVDFPISLAEAKELRLELMEERSTSNSASESLFSPDFYMCEH
;
A
#
# COMPACT_ATOMS: atom_id res chain seq x y z
N PRO A 1 -21.25 50.57 34.35
CA PRO A 1 -20.52 50.95 33.13
C PRO A 1 -20.61 49.78 32.16
N ASP A 2 -21.44 49.94 31.14
CA ASP A 2 -21.53 48.99 30.02
C ASP A 2 -20.13 48.85 29.44
N TYR A 3 -19.58 47.64 29.53
CA TYR A 3 -18.44 47.28 28.71
C TYR A 3 -19.01 47.14 27.31
N ASP A 4 -18.68 48.09 26.45
CA ASP A 4 -19.06 48.10 25.04
C ASP A 4 -18.41 46.85 24.41
N ASP A 5 -19.19 45.84 24.03
CA ASP A 5 -18.70 44.56 23.48
C ASP A 5 -17.73 44.79 22.31
N LEU A 6 -17.85 45.92 21.60
CA LEU A 6 -16.97 46.34 20.52
C LEU A 6 -15.51 46.63 20.97
N ASP A 7 -15.26 47.14 22.19
CA ASP A 7 -13.90 47.35 22.72
C ASP A 7 -13.22 46.03 23.13
N TYR A 8 -14.00 45.00 23.46
CA TYR A 8 -13.44 43.68 23.75
C TYR A 8 -13.00 42.97 22.47
N ASP A 9 -13.85 42.97 21.44
CA ASP A 9 -13.57 42.29 20.17
C ASP A 9 -12.34 42.88 19.46
N ASP A 10 -12.25 44.21 19.39
CA ASP A 10 -11.11 44.90 18.76
C ASP A 10 -9.78 44.59 19.49
N ARG A 11 -9.80 44.57 20.82
CA ARG A 11 -8.61 44.21 21.64
C ARG A 11 -8.25 42.74 21.53
N TYR A 12 -9.25 41.87 21.41
CA TYR A 12 -9.02 40.44 21.25
C TYR A 12 -8.38 40.14 19.90
N GLU A 13 -8.83 40.78 18.83
CA GLU A 13 -8.21 40.67 17.51
C GLU A 13 -6.79 41.26 17.49
N GLU A 14 -6.56 42.44 18.09
CA GLU A 14 -5.21 43.01 18.21
C GLU A 14 -4.27 42.07 18.99
N TRP A 15 -4.74 41.43 20.08
CA TRP A 15 -3.98 40.41 20.79
C TRP A 15 -3.71 39.17 19.93
N LYS A 16 -4.70 38.71 19.16
CA LYS A 16 -4.59 37.52 18.30
C LYS A 16 -3.61 37.72 17.14
N GLU A 17 -3.56 38.92 16.56
CA GLU A 17 -2.61 39.28 15.50
C GLU A 17 -1.17 39.46 16.03
N ASN A 18 -1.02 39.98 17.25
CA ASN A 18 0.30 40.31 17.82
C ASN A 18 0.85 39.26 18.79
N ARG A 19 0.09 38.21 19.14
CA ARG A 19 0.60 37.14 20.01
C ARG A 19 1.77 36.42 19.36
N LEU A 20 2.79 36.13 20.16
CA LEU A 20 3.91 35.31 19.72
C LEU A 20 3.51 33.85 19.74
N PHE A 21 3.83 33.14 18.66
CA PHE A 21 3.67 31.69 18.63
C PHE A 21 4.61 31.05 19.64
N ALA A 22 4.04 30.36 20.62
CA ALA A 22 4.77 29.54 21.57
C ALA A 22 4.79 28.11 21.04
N GLU A 23 5.92 27.70 20.46
CA GLU A 23 6.08 26.36 19.91
C GLU A 23 5.90 25.31 21.02
N PRO A 24 4.93 24.39 20.90
CA PRO A 24 4.77 23.33 21.88
C PRO A 24 6.02 22.47 21.89
N GLN A 25 6.68 22.37 23.03
CA GLN A 25 7.83 21.50 23.17
C GLN A 25 7.32 20.07 23.23
N PRO A 26 7.77 19.15 22.34
CA PRO A 26 7.36 17.77 22.41
C PRO A 26 7.76 17.21 23.77
N GLU A 27 6.87 16.41 24.37
CA GLU A 27 7.25 15.67 25.55
C GLU A 27 8.48 14.83 25.26
N ARG A 28 9.33 14.65 26.27
CA ARG A 28 10.49 13.77 26.13
C ARG A 28 9.98 12.40 25.72
N PHE A 29 10.40 11.93 24.55
CA PHE A 29 10.03 10.61 24.06
C PHE A 29 10.30 9.54 25.13
N VAL A 30 9.23 8.89 25.56
CA VAL A 30 9.28 7.68 26.38
C VAL A 30 8.85 6.54 25.47
N ALA A 31 9.78 5.64 25.18
CA ALA A 31 9.43 4.43 24.44
C ALA A 31 8.33 3.70 25.23
N PRO A 32 7.18 3.38 24.62
CA PRO A 32 6.13 2.65 25.33
C PRO A 32 6.70 1.31 25.82
N GLU A 33 6.28 0.86 27.01
CA GLU A 33 6.60 -0.48 27.52
C GLU A 33 5.87 -1.55 26.69
N ARG A 34 6.26 -1.70 25.43
CA ARG A 34 5.80 -2.78 24.57
C ARG A 34 6.61 -4.01 24.90
N GLN A 35 6.08 -4.86 25.78
CA GLN A 35 6.57 -6.24 25.92
C GLN A 35 6.19 -7.04 24.65
N MET A 36 6.91 -6.79 23.55
CA MET A 36 6.80 -7.65 22.38
C MET A 36 7.44 -8.98 22.71
N THR A 37 6.63 -10.02 22.94
CA THR A 37 7.17 -11.37 23.05
C THR A 37 7.69 -11.79 21.68
N PRO A 38 8.99 -12.10 21.52
CA PRO A 38 9.54 -12.47 20.22
C PRO A 38 8.81 -13.68 19.65
N TYR A 39 8.20 -13.52 18.48
CA TYR A 39 7.53 -14.63 17.80
C TYR A 39 8.54 -15.42 16.96
N SER A 40 8.97 -16.58 17.46
CA SER A 40 9.93 -17.43 16.74
C SER A 40 9.30 -18.06 15.49
N LEU A 41 9.90 -17.76 14.33
CA LEU A 41 9.58 -18.39 13.05
C LEU A 41 10.35 -19.70 12.81
N ARG A 42 11.32 -20.03 13.67
CA ARG A 42 12.20 -21.20 13.48
C ARG A 42 11.39 -22.50 13.55
N GLY A 43 11.64 -23.41 12.61
CA GLY A 43 10.97 -24.71 12.55
C GLY A 43 9.51 -24.64 12.14
N ARG A 44 8.99 -23.46 11.77
CA ARG A 44 7.65 -23.29 11.25
C ARG A 44 7.68 -23.34 9.73
N ARG A 45 6.65 -23.95 9.17
CA ARG A 45 6.36 -23.79 7.75
C ARG A 45 5.62 -22.48 7.55
N LEU A 46 6.15 -21.64 6.66
CA LEU A 46 5.66 -20.29 6.39
C LEU A 46 4.96 -20.26 5.02
N GLN A 47 4.08 -19.28 4.82
CA GLN A 47 3.40 -19.07 3.54
C GLN A 47 3.72 -17.67 3.01
N ALA A 48 3.87 -17.56 1.71
CA ALA A 48 4.03 -16.28 1.04
C ALA A 48 3.30 -16.30 -0.31
N ILE A 49 2.75 -15.15 -0.69
CA ILE A 49 2.28 -14.90 -2.06
C ILE A 49 3.45 -14.31 -2.84
N CYS A 50 3.73 -14.87 -4.01
CA CYS A 50 4.79 -14.38 -4.89
C CYS A 50 4.17 -13.64 -6.07
N LYS A 51 4.64 -12.41 -6.34
CA LYS A 51 4.16 -11.57 -7.44
C LYS A 51 5.34 -11.00 -8.20
N MET A 52 5.33 -11.15 -9.53
CA MET A 52 6.27 -10.45 -10.40
C MET A 52 5.56 -9.24 -11.01
N SER A 53 6.20 -8.07 -10.97
CA SER A 53 5.66 -6.86 -11.57
C SER A 53 6.76 -6.16 -12.37
N ASN A 54 6.42 -5.72 -13.57
CA ASN A 54 7.36 -5.15 -14.52
C ASN A 54 6.76 -3.87 -15.09
N ILE A 55 7.46 -2.76 -14.95
CA ILE A 55 7.14 -1.51 -15.63
C ILE A 55 8.18 -1.33 -16.73
N ARG A 56 7.71 -1.13 -17.96
CA ARG A 56 8.55 -0.95 -19.14
C ARG A 56 8.20 0.38 -19.79
N LEU A 57 9.22 1.17 -20.06
CA LEU A 57 9.13 2.45 -20.74
C LEU A 57 9.79 2.32 -22.11
N THR A 58 9.20 2.96 -23.11
CA THR A 58 9.74 3.04 -24.47
C THR A 58 9.90 4.51 -24.85
N PRO A 59 10.68 4.84 -25.89
CA PRO A 59 10.76 6.22 -26.38
C PRO A 59 9.39 6.85 -26.69
N GLU A 60 8.40 6.05 -27.11
CA GLU A 60 7.02 6.49 -27.38
C GLU A 60 6.18 6.67 -26.11
N GLN A 61 6.49 5.91 -25.06
CA GLN A 61 5.85 6.02 -23.74
C GLN A 61 6.93 6.14 -22.65
N PRO A 62 7.58 7.31 -22.51
CA PRO A 62 8.83 7.45 -21.78
C PRO A 62 8.66 7.69 -20.29
N GLU A 63 7.43 7.78 -19.78
CA GLU A 63 7.13 8.15 -18.39
C GLU A 63 6.11 7.19 -17.76
N TYR A 64 6.30 6.94 -16.46
CA TYR A 64 5.34 6.28 -15.57
C TYR A 64 4.99 7.26 -14.45
N GLU A 65 3.70 7.53 -14.26
CA GLU A 65 3.22 8.57 -13.34
C GLU A 65 3.40 8.20 -11.87
N GLY A 66 3.46 6.90 -11.55
CA GLY A 66 3.51 6.40 -10.19
C GLY A 66 2.38 5.41 -9.88
N GLY A 67 2.44 4.82 -8.69
CA GLY A 67 1.33 4.03 -8.13
C GLY A 67 0.42 4.90 -7.26
N SER A 68 -0.71 4.34 -6.81
CA SER A 68 -1.49 4.92 -5.73
C SER A 68 -0.90 4.56 -4.36
N TRP A 69 -1.24 5.31 -3.33
CA TRP A 69 -1.01 4.87 -1.95
C TRP A 69 -1.87 3.64 -1.64
N HIS A 70 -1.28 2.63 -1.00
CA HIS A 70 -1.99 1.43 -0.61
C HIS A 70 -1.29 0.70 0.53
N VAL A 71 -2.06 -0.11 1.27
CA VAL A 71 -1.55 -1.25 2.05
C VAL A 71 -1.86 -2.49 1.24
N GLU A 72 -0.98 -3.48 1.26
CA GLU A 72 -1.29 -4.74 0.57
C GLU A 72 -2.30 -5.53 1.41
N ALA A 73 -3.08 -6.38 0.73
CA ALA A 73 -4.02 -7.34 1.30
C ALA A 73 -5.49 -6.94 1.42
N MET A 74 -6.33 -7.93 1.14
CA MET A 74 -7.68 -8.08 1.69
C MET A 74 -7.65 -8.98 2.95
N ALA A 75 -8.72 -8.98 3.76
CA ALA A 75 -8.77 -9.72 5.04
C ALA A 75 -8.52 -11.25 4.92
N ASN A 76 -8.77 -11.82 3.74
CA ASN A 76 -8.51 -13.22 3.40
C ASN A 76 -7.03 -13.53 3.11
N GLU A 77 -6.21 -12.56 2.72
CA GLU A 77 -4.80 -12.77 2.35
C GLU A 77 -3.85 -12.73 3.56
N ARG A 78 -4.26 -12.08 4.66
CA ARG A 78 -3.55 -12.11 5.97
C ARG A 78 -2.06 -11.73 5.87
N ILE A 79 -1.72 -10.76 5.03
CA ILE A 79 -0.33 -10.32 4.83
C ILE A 79 0.12 -9.47 6.02
N VAL A 80 1.26 -9.83 6.62
CA VAL A 80 1.85 -9.12 7.77
C VAL A 80 3.14 -8.38 7.42
N ALA A 81 3.79 -8.74 6.31
CA ALA A 81 4.98 -8.07 5.82
C ALA A 81 5.13 -8.24 4.30
N THR A 82 5.81 -7.29 3.67
CA THR A 82 6.11 -7.30 2.24
C THR A 82 7.61 -7.22 2.05
N GLY A 83 8.14 -8.09 1.19
CA GLY A 83 9.52 -8.06 0.72
C GLY A 83 9.56 -7.81 -0.78
N ILE A 84 10.35 -6.85 -1.24
CA ILE A 84 10.51 -6.50 -2.65
C ILE A 84 11.97 -6.63 -3.05
N TYR A 85 12.23 -7.39 -4.10
CA TYR A 85 13.53 -7.51 -4.74
C TYR A 85 13.50 -6.86 -6.12
N TYR A 86 14.27 -5.77 -6.27
CA TYR A 86 14.48 -5.05 -7.53
C TYR A 86 15.56 -5.76 -8.34
N TYR A 87 15.20 -6.86 -8.99
CA TYR A 87 16.17 -7.76 -9.59
C TYR A 87 16.79 -7.25 -10.90
N ASP A 88 16.09 -6.35 -11.58
CA ASP A 88 16.53 -5.80 -12.85
C ASP A 88 15.92 -4.41 -13.07
N VAL A 89 16.76 -3.37 -12.99
CA VAL A 89 16.37 -1.96 -13.14
C VAL A 89 17.40 -1.26 -14.03
N GLU A 90 16.94 -0.73 -15.16
CA GLU A 90 17.83 -0.15 -16.17
C GLU A 90 17.18 1.03 -16.90
N ASN A 91 18.01 2.02 -17.24
CA ASN A 91 17.65 3.18 -18.06
C ASN A 91 16.41 3.97 -17.58
N ILE A 92 16.25 4.11 -16.28
CA ILE A 92 15.22 4.96 -15.67
C ILE A 92 15.85 6.02 -14.76
N THR A 93 15.17 7.14 -14.59
CA THR A 93 15.45 8.09 -13.53
C THR A 93 15.21 7.45 -12.17
N GLU A 94 15.65 8.12 -11.10
CA GLU A 94 15.40 7.66 -9.75
C GLU A 94 13.91 7.45 -9.48
N SER A 95 13.56 6.26 -8.97
CA SER A 95 12.24 5.89 -8.48
C SER A 95 12.36 5.52 -7.01
N THR A 96 11.40 5.90 -6.18
CA THR A 96 11.35 5.59 -4.76
C THR A 96 10.10 4.78 -4.41
N LEU A 97 10.25 3.93 -3.40
CA LEU A 97 9.15 3.36 -2.65
C LEU A 97 8.95 4.23 -1.42
N ASN A 98 7.91 5.06 -1.44
CA ASN A 98 7.58 6.00 -0.37
C ASN A 98 6.67 5.32 0.64
N PHE A 99 6.75 5.76 1.89
CA PHE A 99 6.00 5.25 3.02
C PHE A 99 5.33 6.40 3.78
N ARG A 100 4.13 6.14 4.28
CA ARG A 100 3.41 7.00 5.22
C ARG A 100 2.69 6.17 6.29
N GLU A 101 2.46 6.78 7.44
CA GLU A 101 1.69 6.19 8.54
C GLU A 101 0.52 7.07 8.94
N SER A 102 -0.55 6.45 9.44
CA SER A 102 -1.69 7.15 10.01
C SER A 102 -1.29 7.72 11.37
N VAL A 103 -1.68 8.96 11.65
CA VAL A 103 -1.43 9.64 12.91
C VAL A 103 -2.72 9.68 13.70
N GLU A 104 -2.63 9.47 15.00
CA GLU A 104 -3.79 9.68 15.90
C GLU A 104 -4.08 11.16 16.03
N GLU A 105 -5.36 11.50 16.13
CA GLU A 105 -5.78 12.87 16.38
C GLU A 105 -5.23 13.37 17.73
N TYR A 106 -4.56 14.52 17.71
CA TYR A 106 -4.09 15.18 18.92
C TYR A 106 -5.14 16.21 19.37
N SER A 107 -5.82 15.93 20.49
CA SER A 107 -6.98 16.72 20.93
C SER A 107 -6.65 17.89 21.87
N ASP A 108 -5.38 18.19 22.13
CA ASP A 108 -4.97 19.25 23.07
C ASP A 108 -4.53 20.52 22.33
N TYR A 109 -5.47 21.07 21.55
CA TYR A 109 -5.34 22.38 20.90
C TYR A 109 -6.57 23.25 21.22
N LYS A 110 -6.41 24.57 21.11
CA LYS A 110 -7.53 25.51 21.30
C LYS A 110 -8.41 25.48 20.05
N ARG A 111 -9.72 25.24 20.23
CA ARG A 111 -10.73 25.35 19.17
C ARG A 111 -10.58 26.66 18.39
N ASP A 112 -10.66 26.58 17.07
CA ASP A 112 -10.50 27.68 16.11
C ASP A 112 -9.09 28.34 16.06
N ASP A 113 -8.05 27.71 16.65
CA ASP A 113 -6.65 28.18 16.55
C ASP A 113 -5.90 27.56 15.36
N HIS A 114 -6.40 27.81 14.15
CA HIS A 114 -5.81 27.31 12.90
C HIS A 114 -4.34 27.70 12.75
N ASP A 115 -3.98 28.97 13.04
CA ASP A 115 -2.59 29.43 12.93
C ASP A 115 -1.64 28.70 13.91
N GLY A 116 -2.09 28.44 15.14
CA GLY A 116 -1.33 27.69 16.13
C GLY A 116 -1.11 26.22 15.72
N VAL A 117 -2.18 25.54 15.28
CA VAL A 117 -2.12 24.14 14.82
C VAL A 117 -1.23 24.01 13.59
N ASN A 118 -1.38 24.91 12.62
CA ASN A 118 -0.58 24.89 11.38
C ASN A 118 0.92 25.09 11.68
N ARG A 119 1.25 26.02 12.58
CA ARG A 119 2.65 26.29 12.96
C ARG A 119 3.26 25.18 13.82
N ALA A 120 2.48 24.58 14.72
CA ALA A 120 2.96 23.54 15.62
C ALA A 120 3.13 22.17 14.94
N TYR A 121 2.16 21.79 14.11
CA TYR A 121 2.07 20.42 13.60
C TYR A 121 2.28 20.32 12.08
N GLY A 122 2.45 21.45 11.38
CA GLY A 122 2.62 21.47 9.92
C GLY A 122 1.37 20.97 9.18
N VAL A 123 0.24 20.97 9.87
CA VAL A 123 -1.08 20.66 9.34
C VAL A 123 -1.54 21.91 8.61
N TYR A 124 -1.48 21.97 7.29
CA TYR A 124 -1.84 23.20 6.56
C TYR A 124 -3.30 23.19 6.19
N ASP A 125 -4.04 24.14 6.76
CA ASP A 125 -5.37 24.54 6.33
C ASP A 125 -5.25 25.28 4.98
N ASP A 126 -5.68 24.62 3.92
CA ASP A 126 -6.05 25.28 2.67
C ASP A 126 -7.23 26.19 3.02
N LYS A 127 -7.12 27.51 2.81
CA LYS A 127 -8.19 28.50 3.13
C LYS A 127 -9.58 28.20 2.54
N TYR A 128 -9.73 27.15 1.73
CA TYR A 128 -10.97 26.67 1.12
C TYR A 128 -11.34 25.22 1.49
N ASP A 129 -10.50 24.47 2.19
CA ASP A 129 -10.76 23.09 2.62
C ASP A 129 -10.21 22.84 4.04
N ASP A 130 -11.09 22.94 5.04
CA ASP A 130 -10.83 22.67 6.46
C ASP A 130 -10.40 21.20 6.74
N ARG A 131 -10.14 20.39 5.71
CA ARG A 131 -9.78 18.98 5.80
C ARG A 131 -8.28 18.80 5.79
N VAL A 132 -7.79 18.14 6.82
CA VAL A 132 -6.41 17.70 6.90
C VAL A 132 -6.40 16.19 7.04
N LEU A 133 -5.61 15.52 6.19
CA LEU A 133 -5.36 14.10 6.33
C LEU A 133 -4.41 13.86 7.51
N LEU A 134 -4.84 13.06 8.50
CA LEU A 134 -4.00 12.63 9.61
C LEU A 134 -3.00 11.55 9.18
N VAL A 135 -2.09 11.92 8.28
CA VAL A 135 -1.03 11.05 7.75
C VAL A 135 0.32 11.72 7.83
N GLN A 136 1.33 10.96 8.24
CA GLN A 136 2.72 11.41 8.27
C GLN A 136 3.54 10.66 7.24
N ASN A 137 4.20 11.40 6.35
CA ASN A 137 5.19 10.83 5.45
C ASN A 137 6.45 10.44 6.25
N ILE A 138 6.81 9.15 6.25
CA ILE A 138 7.95 8.62 7.00
C ILE A 138 9.19 8.39 6.12
N GLY A 139 9.14 8.87 4.88
CA GLY A 139 10.24 8.83 3.93
C GLY A 139 10.12 7.74 2.87
N GLY A 140 11.22 7.46 2.17
CA GLY A 140 11.20 6.51 1.06
C GLY A 140 12.55 5.86 0.79
N VAL A 141 12.50 4.72 0.09
CA VAL A 141 13.67 3.93 -0.28
C VAL A 141 13.80 3.90 -1.79
N GLN A 142 14.97 4.31 -2.31
CA GLN A 142 15.23 4.28 -3.76
C GLN A 142 15.19 2.84 -4.31
N ALA A 143 14.56 2.65 -5.46
CA ALA A 143 14.45 1.40 -6.19
C ALA A 143 15.71 1.14 -7.04
N LYS A 144 16.80 0.66 -6.42
CA LYS A 144 18.06 0.36 -7.12
C LYS A 144 18.12 -1.09 -7.59
N ASN A 145 18.77 -1.32 -8.72
CA ASN A 145 19.07 -2.68 -9.18
C ASN A 145 19.79 -3.50 -8.10
N GLY A 146 19.35 -4.74 -7.90
CA GLY A 146 19.86 -5.66 -6.87
C GLY A 146 19.42 -5.34 -5.44
N ARG A 147 18.60 -4.30 -5.19
CA ARG A 147 18.16 -3.95 -3.84
C ARG A 147 17.01 -4.84 -3.38
N CYS A 148 17.07 -5.24 -2.11
CA CYS A 148 15.97 -5.89 -1.40
C CYS A 148 15.46 -4.97 -0.28
N VAL A 149 14.15 -4.81 -0.18
CA VAL A 149 13.48 -4.00 0.85
C VAL A 149 12.44 -4.86 1.53
N VAL A 150 12.41 -4.87 2.87
CA VAL A 150 11.42 -5.61 3.66
C VAL A 150 10.81 -4.64 4.66
N PHE A 151 9.48 -4.62 4.72
CA PHE A 151 8.73 -3.72 5.60
C PHE A 151 7.47 -4.42 6.14
N PRO A 152 7.01 -4.06 7.34
CA PRO A 152 5.75 -4.57 7.88
C PRO A 152 4.57 -4.01 7.07
N ASN A 153 3.50 -4.78 6.96
CA ASN A 153 2.29 -4.39 6.22
C ASN A 153 1.38 -3.46 7.04
N VAL A 154 1.98 -2.54 7.80
CA VAL A 154 1.29 -1.49 8.59
C VAL A 154 1.49 -0.11 7.98
N TYR A 155 2.49 0.06 7.11
CA TYR A 155 2.75 1.31 6.41
C TYR A 155 2.00 1.32 5.07
N GLN A 156 1.30 2.42 4.80
CA GLN A 156 0.92 2.70 3.42
C GLN A 156 2.17 3.00 2.62
N HIS A 157 2.20 2.49 1.39
CA HIS A 157 3.31 2.74 0.49
C HIS A 157 2.83 3.10 -0.91
N GLN A 158 3.71 3.79 -1.64
CA GLN A 158 3.48 4.22 -3.00
C GLN A 158 4.78 4.12 -3.79
N VAL A 159 4.67 3.74 -5.06
CA VAL A 159 5.78 3.84 -6.00
C VAL A 159 5.75 5.23 -6.63
N SER A 160 6.85 5.98 -6.53
CA SER A 160 6.97 7.27 -7.23
C SER A 160 6.99 7.09 -8.74
N GLY A 161 6.51 8.11 -9.47
CA GLY A 161 6.73 8.20 -10.90
C GLY A 161 8.22 8.24 -11.27
N PHE A 162 8.52 7.82 -12.49
CA PHE A 162 9.86 7.86 -13.08
C PHE A 162 9.77 7.86 -14.61
N LYS A 163 10.87 8.23 -15.27
CA LYS A 163 10.96 8.29 -16.73
C LYS A 163 12.25 7.67 -17.25
N LEU A 164 12.41 7.58 -18.56
CA LEU A 164 13.67 7.15 -19.18
C LEU A 164 14.83 8.10 -18.81
N ALA A 165 15.97 7.53 -18.44
CA ALA A 165 17.20 8.31 -18.23
C ALA A 165 17.83 8.74 -19.57
N ASP A 166 17.92 7.81 -20.52
CA ASP A 166 18.19 8.04 -21.94
C ASP A 166 16.89 7.84 -22.73
N PRO A 167 16.22 8.92 -23.18
CA PRO A 167 14.95 8.85 -23.92
C PRO A 167 15.03 8.11 -25.26
N THR A 168 16.24 7.84 -25.77
CA THR A 168 16.43 7.16 -27.06
C THR A 168 16.40 5.63 -26.96
N LYS A 169 16.45 5.09 -25.74
CA LYS A 169 16.49 3.64 -25.47
C LYS A 169 15.33 3.24 -24.56
N PRO A 170 14.83 2.00 -24.65
CA PRO A 170 13.88 1.49 -23.67
C PRO A 170 14.51 1.39 -22.28
N GLY A 171 13.67 1.34 -21.25
CA GLY A 171 14.08 1.18 -19.86
C GLY A 171 13.02 0.45 -19.07
N HIS A 172 13.39 -0.09 -17.91
CA HIS A 172 12.48 -0.91 -17.12
C HIS A 172 12.80 -0.93 -15.64
N ARG A 173 11.78 -1.30 -14.88
CA ARG A 173 11.86 -1.66 -13.46
C ARG A 173 11.14 -2.96 -13.24
N ASN A 174 11.90 -4.03 -13.02
CA ASN A 174 11.38 -5.36 -12.78
C ASN A 174 11.57 -5.75 -11.31
N ILE A 175 10.50 -6.24 -10.69
CA ILE A 175 10.50 -6.61 -9.29
C ILE A 175 9.92 -8.01 -9.06
N LEU A 176 10.42 -8.65 -8.00
CA LEU A 176 9.80 -9.81 -7.39
C LEU A 176 9.36 -9.42 -5.98
N ALA A 177 8.06 -9.47 -5.73
CA ALA A 177 7.44 -9.19 -4.45
C ALA A 177 7.02 -10.49 -3.75
N PHE A 178 7.26 -10.53 -2.44
CA PHE A 178 6.86 -11.59 -1.53
C PHE A 178 5.97 -10.98 -0.45
N PHE A 179 4.72 -11.43 -0.40
CA PHE A 179 3.79 -11.04 0.66
C PHE A 179 3.73 -12.15 1.70
N PHE A 180 4.27 -11.88 2.87
CA PHE A 180 4.40 -12.84 3.95
C PHE A 180 3.08 -12.95 4.71
N ILE A 181 2.55 -14.17 4.79
CA ILE A 181 1.26 -14.45 5.42
C ILE A 181 1.46 -14.72 6.92
N ASP A 182 0.52 -14.24 7.74
CA ASP A 182 0.46 -14.50 9.18
C ASP A 182 0.68 -16.00 9.50
N PRO A 183 1.77 -16.36 10.19
CA PRO A 183 2.10 -17.75 10.48
C PRO A 183 1.19 -18.40 11.54
N THR A 184 0.28 -17.66 12.17
CA THR A 184 -0.69 -18.20 13.14
C THR A 184 -1.90 -18.84 12.46
N THR A 185 -2.16 -18.49 11.20
CA THR A 185 -3.30 -18.97 10.42
C THR A 185 -2.84 -19.55 9.10
N ARG A 186 -3.40 -20.70 8.71
CA ARG A 186 -3.12 -21.30 7.41
C ARG A 186 -4.20 -20.94 6.41
N ILE A 187 -3.80 -20.48 5.23
CA ILE A 187 -4.71 -20.27 4.11
C ILE A 187 -4.44 -21.28 2.98
N PRO A 188 -5.41 -21.57 2.10
CA PRO A 188 -5.17 -22.41 0.93
C PRO A 188 -3.98 -21.92 0.10
N SER A 189 -3.17 -22.85 -0.41
CA SER A 189 -1.97 -22.53 -1.19
C SER A 189 -1.77 -23.52 -2.33
N THR A 190 -0.73 -23.30 -3.15
CA THR A 190 -0.35 -24.19 -4.25
C THR A 190 0.04 -25.60 -3.83
N GLU A 191 0.17 -25.88 -2.51
CA GLU A 191 0.28 -27.24 -2.01
C GLU A 191 -0.98 -28.07 -2.27
N ILE A 192 -2.16 -27.47 -2.13
CA ILE A 192 -3.46 -28.17 -2.20
C ILE A 192 -4.32 -27.69 -3.37
N VAL A 193 -4.01 -26.51 -3.93
CA VAL A 193 -4.69 -25.96 -5.10
C VAL A 193 -3.86 -26.27 -6.34
N PRO A 194 -4.35 -27.11 -7.27
CA PRO A 194 -3.62 -27.45 -8.49
C PRO A 194 -3.56 -26.26 -9.47
N PRO A 195 -2.70 -26.31 -10.51
CA PRO A 195 -2.69 -25.31 -11.57
C PRO A 195 -4.10 -25.07 -12.14
N GLN A 196 -4.55 -23.82 -12.17
CA GLN A 196 -5.92 -23.50 -12.55
C GLN A 196 -6.10 -23.28 -14.04
N GLN A 197 -5.04 -22.92 -14.76
CA GLN A 197 -5.08 -22.72 -16.21
C GLN A 197 -5.02 -24.07 -16.94
N ARG A 198 -5.87 -24.21 -17.95
CA ARG A 198 -6.09 -25.46 -18.68
C ARG A 198 -4.83 -26.05 -19.30
N GLU A 199 -3.99 -25.21 -19.88
CA GLU A 199 -2.72 -25.61 -20.51
C GLU A 199 -1.79 -26.26 -19.49
N TRP A 200 -1.60 -25.62 -18.34
CA TRP A 200 -0.72 -26.11 -17.27
C TRP A 200 -1.29 -27.34 -16.56
N TRP A 201 -2.60 -27.35 -16.35
CA TRP A 201 -3.29 -28.45 -15.67
C TRP A 201 -3.21 -29.74 -16.49
N SER A 202 -3.35 -29.66 -17.82
CA SER A 202 -3.25 -30.85 -18.68
C SER A 202 -1.87 -31.51 -18.54
N GLU A 203 -0.80 -30.74 -18.64
CA GLU A 203 0.57 -31.24 -18.49
C GLU A 203 0.85 -31.79 -17.08
N THR A 204 0.32 -31.13 -16.05
CA THR A 204 0.63 -31.46 -14.66
C THR A 204 -0.24 -32.58 -14.09
N VAL A 205 -1.51 -32.67 -14.50
CA VAL A 205 -2.51 -33.57 -13.88
C VAL A 205 -2.93 -34.69 -14.83
N MET A 206 -3.21 -34.38 -16.11
CA MET A 206 -3.74 -35.37 -17.05
C MET A 206 -2.67 -36.30 -17.60
N GLU A 207 -1.40 -35.91 -17.57
CA GLU A 207 -0.26 -36.73 -17.99
C GLU A 207 0.39 -37.51 -16.84
N GLN A 208 -0.12 -37.40 -15.62
CA GLN A 208 0.44 -38.08 -14.44
C GLN A 208 -0.43 -39.25 -13.93
N GLY A 209 0.23 -40.21 -13.27
CA GLY A 209 -0.43 -41.26 -12.49
C GLY A 209 -1.36 -42.19 -13.29
N ALA A 210 -2.58 -42.38 -12.79
CA ALA A 210 -3.61 -43.20 -13.44
C ALA A 210 -4.26 -42.47 -14.64
N LEU A 211 -4.35 -41.14 -14.57
CA LEU A 211 -4.94 -40.31 -15.64
C LEU A 211 -4.07 -40.33 -16.90
N GLY A 212 -2.74 -40.32 -16.75
CA GLY A 212 -1.79 -40.41 -17.86
C GLY A 212 -1.96 -41.67 -18.73
N ARG A 213 -2.48 -42.77 -18.16
CA ARG A 213 -2.71 -44.04 -18.86
C ARG A 213 -4.04 -44.09 -19.62
N LEU A 214 -4.91 -43.10 -19.43
CA LEU A 214 -6.20 -43.06 -20.11
C LEU A 214 -6.00 -42.73 -21.60
N PRO A 215 -6.79 -43.35 -22.50
CA PRO A 215 -6.82 -42.96 -23.90
C PRO A 215 -7.14 -41.47 -24.06
N SER A 216 -6.57 -40.84 -25.09
CA SER A 216 -6.75 -39.41 -25.39
C SER A 216 -8.24 -39.01 -25.48
N LEU A 217 -9.08 -39.86 -26.06
CA LEU A 217 -10.53 -39.62 -26.15
C LEU A 217 -11.21 -39.54 -24.77
N VAL A 218 -10.76 -40.32 -23.80
CA VAL A 218 -11.30 -40.30 -22.42
C VAL A 218 -10.83 -39.03 -21.71
N LYS A 219 -9.56 -38.66 -21.87
CA LYS A 219 -9.00 -37.41 -21.36
C LYS A 219 -9.76 -36.19 -21.90
N GLU A 220 -10.04 -36.17 -23.21
CA GLU A 220 -10.79 -35.11 -23.87
C GLU A 220 -12.24 -35.02 -23.35
N LYS A 221 -12.91 -36.17 -23.19
CA LYS A 221 -14.25 -36.20 -22.60
C LYS A 221 -14.24 -35.66 -21.17
N ILE A 222 -13.31 -36.12 -20.32
CA ILE A 222 -13.18 -35.61 -18.94
C ILE A 222 -13.05 -34.08 -18.98
N GLY A 223 -12.12 -33.54 -19.78
CA GLY A 223 -11.89 -32.10 -19.92
C GLY A 223 -13.12 -31.29 -20.38
N LYS A 224 -14.04 -31.90 -21.14
CA LYS A 224 -15.30 -31.27 -21.58
C LYS A 224 -16.41 -31.31 -20.52
N TYR A 225 -16.32 -32.19 -19.53
CA TYR A 225 -17.33 -32.37 -18.49
C TYR A 225 -16.98 -31.67 -17.17
N VAL A 226 -15.74 -31.17 -17.02
CA VAL A 226 -15.29 -30.49 -15.81
C VAL A 226 -15.27 -28.98 -16.03
N ASP A 227 -15.82 -28.23 -15.07
CA ASP A 227 -15.81 -26.75 -15.07
C ASP A 227 -14.42 -26.18 -14.73
N PHE A 228 -13.50 -27.04 -14.33
CA PHE A 228 -12.11 -26.76 -14.01
C PHE A 228 -11.22 -27.72 -14.79
N PRO A 229 -10.12 -27.28 -15.43
CA PRO A 229 -9.44 -25.97 -15.33
C PRO A 229 -10.01 -24.88 -16.25
N ILE A 230 -9.76 -23.61 -15.90
CA ILE A 230 -10.21 -22.43 -16.65
C ILE A 230 -9.30 -22.11 -17.85
N SER A 231 -9.87 -21.48 -18.87
CA SER A 231 -9.15 -20.97 -20.03
C SER A 231 -8.35 -19.70 -19.69
N LEU A 232 -7.39 -19.34 -20.55
CA LEU A 232 -6.64 -18.08 -20.42
C LEU A 232 -7.56 -16.85 -20.52
N ALA A 233 -8.65 -16.93 -21.29
CA ALA A 233 -9.62 -15.84 -21.42
C ALA A 233 -10.37 -15.62 -20.11
N GLU A 234 -10.95 -16.68 -19.54
CA GLU A 234 -11.62 -16.64 -18.22
C GLU A 234 -10.65 -16.18 -17.12
N ALA A 235 -9.39 -16.66 -17.14
CA ALA A 235 -8.38 -16.23 -16.17
C ALA A 235 -8.06 -14.73 -16.28
N LYS A 236 -8.13 -14.14 -17.48
CA LYS A 236 -7.95 -12.70 -17.67
C LYS A 236 -9.16 -11.90 -17.19
N GLU A 237 -10.38 -12.39 -17.41
CA GLU A 237 -11.60 -11.76 -16.91
C GLU A 237 -11.63 -11.76 -15.37
N LEU A 238 -11.40 -12.91 -14.73
CA LEU A 238 -11.28 -13.02 -13.27
C LEU A 238 -10.17 -12.13 -12.69
N ARG A 239 -9.06 -11.96 -13.43
CA ARG A 239 -8.00 -11.02 -13.03
C ARG A 239 -8.49 -9.58 -13.04
N LEU A 240 -9.31 -9.17 -14.00
CA LEU A 240 -9.84 -7.81 -14.07
C LEU A 240 -10.81 -7.56 -12.90
N GLU A 241 -11.70 -8.51 -12.62
CA GLU A 241 -12.59 -8.45 -11.44
C GLU A 241 -11.80 -8.31 -10.14
N LEU A 242 -10.75 -9.12 -9.97
CA LEU A 242 -9.85 -9.03 -8.80
C LEU A 242 -9.14 -7.67 -8.71
N MET A 243 -8.75 -7.09 -9.84
CA MET A 243 -8.11 -5.76 -9.87
C MET A 243 -9.09 -4.65 -9.50
N GLU A 244 -10.34 -4.74 -9.91
CA GLU A 244 -11.41 -3.80 -9.55
C GLU A 244 -11.76 -3.88 -8.06
N GLU A 245 -11.90 -5.11 -7.52
CA GLU A 245 -12.16 -5.35 -6.10
C GLU A 245 -11.03 -4.77 -5.22
N ARG A 246 -9.76 -4.98 -5.63
CA ARG A 246 -8.59 -4.40 -4.95
C ARG A 246 -8.55 -2.88 -5.03
N SER A 247 -8.91 -2.30 -6.16
CA SER A 247 -8.94 -0.85 -6.32
C SER A 247 -9.97 -0.20 -5.39
N THR A 248 -11.15 -0.82 -5.25
CA THR A 248 -12.20 -0.40 -4.33
C THR A 248 -11.80 -0.58 -2.87
N SER A 249 -11.11 -1.68 -2.55
CA SER A 249 -10.59 -1.91 -1.20
C SER A 249 -9.51 -0.89 -0.83
N ASN A 250 -8.65 -0.52 -1.79
CA ASN A 250 -7.62 0.50 -1.58
C ASN A 250 -8.24 1.87 -1.29
N SER A 251 -9.27 2.29 -2.01
CA SER A 251 -9.94 3.57 -1.74
C SER A 251 -10.63 3.58 -0.37
N ALA A 252 -11.27 2.48 0.03
CA ALA A 252 -11.82 2.34 1.38
C ALA A 252 -10.71 2.38 2.45
N SER A 253 -9.58 1.70 2.21
CA SER A 253 -8.42 1.75 3.09
C SER A 253 -7.81 3.14 3.18
N GLU A 254 -7.82 3.90 2.09
CA GLU A 254 -7.29 5.26 2.03
C GLU A 254 -8.11 6.19 2.91
N SER A 255 -9.44 6.08 2.86
CA SER A 255 -10.35 6.84 3.74
C SER A 255 -10.21 6.45 5.22
N LEU A 256 -10.00 5.17 5.54
CA LEU A 256 -9.80 4.72 6.93
C LEU A 256 -8.41 5.08 7.49
N PHE A 257 -7.38 5.03 6.64
CA PHE A 257 -5.99 5.29 7.03
C PHE A 257 -5.66 6.78 7.04
N SER A 258 -6.38 7.56 6.24
CA SER A 258 -6.25 9.01 6.14
C SER A 258 -7.59 9.63 6.52
N PRO A 259 -8.02 9.51 7.79
CA PRO A 259 -9.27 10.11 8.22
C PRO A 259 -9.19 11.63 8.04
N ASP A 260 -10.30 12.21 7.57
CA ASP A 260 -10.47 13.66 7.53
C ASP A 260 -10.51 14.18 8.96
N PHE A 261 -9.68 15.16 9.27
CA PHE A 261 -9.73 15.92 10.51
C PHE A 261 -10.36 17.30 10.23
N TYR A 262 -11.40 17.64 10.99
CA TYR A 262 -12.12 18.91 10.89
C TYR A 262 -11.81 19.78 12.11
N MET A 263 -11.09 20.89 11.90
CA MET A 263 -10.71 21.79 12.99
C MET A 263 -11.91 22.47 13.67
N CYS A 264 -13.03 22.61 12.95
CA CYS A 264 -14.24 23.32 13.37
C CYS A 264 -15.24 22.48 14.18
N GLU A 265 -15.08 21.15 14.26
CA GLU A 265 -16.05 20.25 14.89
C GLU A 265 -15.72 19.88 16.36
N HIS A 266 -14.55 20.28 16.88
CA HIS A 266 -14.03 19.88 18.20
C HIS A 266 -13.81 21.01 19.19
#